data_AF-A0A367RM55-F1
#
_entry.id   AF-A0A367RM55-F1
#
_cell.length_a   1.000
_cell.length_b   1.000
_cell.length_c   1.000
_cell.angle_alpha   90.00
_cell.angle_beta   90.00
_cell.angle_gamma   90.00
#
_symmetry.space_group_name_H-M   'P 1'
#
loop_
_entity.id
_entity.type
_entity.pdbx_description
1 polymer ?
#
loop_
_entity_poly.entity_id
_entity_poly.type
_entity_poly.pdbx_seq_one_letter_code
_entity_poly.pdbx_strand_id
1 'polypeptide(L)' 'MLADLIKCEIFLTPQVSQEEISDLIKREEITHLANARFAKGEISFQDYIDFLEIAGVCIDDYLLTVENNLTIAGVL' A
#
# COMPACT_ATOMS: atom_id res chain seq x y z
N MET A 1 4.94 -13.89 0.16
CA MET A 1 3.59 -14.50 0.07
C MET A 1 2.50 -13.54 0.51
N LEU A 2 2.42 -13.03 1.75
CA LEU A 2 1.43 -12.00 2.11
C LEU A 2 1.90 -10.57 1.74
N ALA A 3 3.18 -10.27 1.97
CA ALA A 3 3.79 -8.98 1.62
C ALA A 3 3.78 -8.67 0.11
N ASP A 4 3.74 -9.69 -0.75
CA ASP A 4 3.68 -9.52 -2.20
C ASP A 4 2.26 -9.20 -2.70
N LEU A 5 1.22 -9.63 -1.97
CA LEU A 5 -0.19 -9.38 -2.31
C LEU A 5 -0.61 -7.93 -1.99
N ILE A 6 0.17 -7.25 -1.14
CA ILE A 6 -0.13 -5.97 -0.46
C ILE A 6 0.78 -4.85 -0.99
N LYS A 7 1.64 -5.12 -1.98
CA LYS A 7 2.56 -4.12 -2.53
C LYS A 7 1.78 -2.98 -3.20
N CYS A 8 2.04 -1.74 -2.75
CA CYS A 8 1.67 -0.54 -3.50
C CYS A 8 2.85 -0.15 -4.39
N GLU A 9 2.59 0.07 -5.68
CA GLU A 9 3.56 0.60 -6.63
C GLU A 9 3.22 2.06 -6.97
N ILE A 10 4.21 2.94 -6.89
CA ILE A 10 4.04 4.34 -7.26
C ILE A 10 4.43 4.54 -8.73
N PHE A 11 3.50 5.04 -9.53
CA PHE A 11 3.74 5.41 -10.93
C PHE A 11 4.37 6.80 -11.02
N LEU A 12 5.64 6.86 -11.40
CA LEU A 12 6.34 8.11 -11.70
C LEU A 12 6.09 8.51 -13.16
N THR A 13 5.46 9.67 -13.40
CA THR A 13 5.37 10.27 -14.74
C THR A 13 6.50 11.31 -14.95
N PRO A 14 6.96 11.56 -16.19
CA PRO A 14 8.13 12.41 -16.45
C PRO A 14 7.95 13.92 -16.16
N GLN A 15 6.80 14.35 -15.63
CA GLN A 15 6.45 15.76 -15.39
C GLN A 15 6.28 16.10 -13.89
N VAL A 16 6.79 15.25 -13.01
CA VAL A 16 6.61 15.38 -11.56
C VAL A 16 7.70 16.29 -10.97
N SER A 17 7.30 17.29 -10.19
CA SER A 17 8.22 18.21 -9.50
C SER A 17 9.00 17.50 -8.38
N GLN A 18 10.12 18.08 -7.93
CA GLN A 18 10.89 17.49 -6.83
C GLN A 18 10.09 17.39 -5.51
N GLU A 19 9.18 18.32 -5.27
CA GLU A 19 8.28 18.27 -4.10
C GLU A 19 7.30 17.10 -4.21
N GLU A 20 6.68 16.92 -5.37
CA GLU A 20 5.81 15.77 -5.61
C GLU A 20 6.58 14.44 -5.56
N ILE A 21 7.81 14.37 -6.06
CA ILE A 21 8.67 13.17 -5.90
C ILE A 21 8.92 12.89 -4.42
N SER A 22 9.24 13.91 -3.62
CA SER A 22 9.48 13.74 -2.18
C SER A 22 8.23 13.24 -1.47
N ASP A 23 7.06 13.75 -1.83
CA ASP A 23 5.80 13.32 -1.23
C ASP A 23 5.41 11.92 -1.67
N LEU A 24 5.66 11.55 -2.92
CA LEU A 24 5.50 10.18 -3.40
C LEU A 24 6.40 9.20 -2.63
N ILE A 25 7.68 9.52 -2.43
CA ILE A 25 8.60 8.67 -1.64
C ILE A 25 8.08 8.49 -0.21
N LYS A 26 7.63 9.57 0.45
CA LYS A 26 7.08 9.46 1.82
C LYS A 26 5.84 8.54 1.87
N ARG A 27 4.96 8.64 0.87
CA ARG A 27 3.77 7.78 0.78
C ARG A 27 4.16 6.31 0.58
N GLU A 28 5.18 6.05 -0.22
CA GLU A 28 5.75 4.70 -0.39
C GLU A 28 6.28 4.15 0.94
N GLU A 29 7.08 4.94 1.65
CA GLU A 29 7.69 4.55 2.92
C GLU A 29 6.63 4.26 4.00
N ILE A 30 5.61 5.11 4.11
CA ILE A 30 4.49 4.92 5.05
C ILE A 30 3.78 3.60 4.74
N THR A 31 3.45 3.37 3.47
CA THR A 31 2.74 2.17 3.03
C THR A 31 3.58 0.91 3.28
N HIS A 32 4.89 0.95 2.98
CA HIS A 32 5.78 -0.16 3.23
C HIS A 32 5.90 -0.45 4.73
N LEU A 33 6.03 0.58 5.57
CA LEU A 33 6.14 0.40 7.01
C LEU A 33 4.85 -0.18 7.60
N ALA A 34 3.69 0.34 7.18
CA ALA A 34 2.38 -0.16 7.58
C ALA A 34 2.22 -1.63 7.19
N ASN A 35 2.57 -2.01 5.96
CA ASN A 35 2.56 -3.40 5.50
C ASN A 35 3.41 -4.30 6.39
N ALA A 36 4.65 -3.88 6.68
CA ALA A 36 5.59 -4.68 7.47
C ALA A 36 5.11 -4.88 8.91
N ARG A 37 4.53 -3.85 9.53
CA ARG A 37 3.99 -3.93 10.90
C ARG A 37 2.70 -4.74 10.95
N PHE A 38 1.81 -4.55 9.98
CA PHE A 38 0.56 -5.31 9.89
C PHE A 38 0.82 -6.80 9.68
N ALA A 39 1.75 -7.15 8.76
CA ALA A 39 2.13 -8.54 8.52
C ALA A 39 2.74 -9.24 9.75
N LYS A 40 3.30 -8.48 10.69
CA LYS A 40 3.82 -8.99 11.97
C LYS A 40 2.76 -9.01 13.09
N GLY A 41 1.57 -8.47 12.84
CA GLY A 41 0.52 -8.31 13.86
C GLY A 41 0.82 -7.23 14.89
N GLU A 42 1.73 -6.30 14.59
CA GLU A 42 2.12 -5.20 15.50
C GLU A 42 1.12 -4.05 15.52
N ILE A 43 0.31 -3.93 14.47
CA ILE A 43 -0.77 -2.93 14.34
C ILE A 43 -2.06 -3.64 13.94
N SER A 44 -3.21 -3.08 14.33
CA SER A 44 -4.51 -3.62 13.95
C SER A 44 -4.79 -3.37 12.47
N PHE A 45 -5.80 -4.06 11.92
CA PHE A 45 -6.25 -3.79 10.55
C PHE A 45 -6.77 -2.35 10.40
N GLN A 46 -7.41 -1.79 11.43
CA GLN A 46 -7.87 -0.40 11.39
C GLN A 46 -6.69 0.57 11.29
N ASP A 47 -5.68 0.40 12.15
CA ASP A 47 -4.47 1.23 12.10
C ASP A 47 -3.78 1.13 10.73
N TYR A 48 -3.78 -0.06 10.14
CA TYR A 48 -3.22 -0.30 8.82
C TYR A 48 -3.95 0.49 7.73
N ILE A 49 -5.29 0.45 7.71
CA ILE A 49 -6.11 1.24 6.78
C ILE A 49 -5.88 2.74 6.98
N ASP A 50 -5.85 3.21 8.22
CA ASP A 50 -5.61 4.62 8.53
C ASP A 50 -4.25 5.10 7.97
N PHE A 51 -3.20 4.27 8.05
CA PHE A 51 -1.90 4.60 7.44
C PHE A 51 -1.93 4.63 5.91
N LEU A 52 -2.69 3.76 5.27
CA LEU A 52 -2.88 3.77 3.81
C LEU A 52 -3.61 5.03 3.35
N GLU A 53 -4.64 5.46 4.08
CA GLU A 53 -5.36 6.70 3.80
C GLU A 53 -4.44 7.93 3.94
N ILE A 54 -3.59 7.96 4.98
CA ILE A 54 -2.57 9.01 5.16
C ILE A 54 -1.57 9.02 4.00
N ALA A 55 -1.20 7.84 3.48
CA ALA A 55 -0.37 7.71 2.29
C ALA A 55 -1.09 8.09 0.99
N GLY A 56 -2.38 8.45 1.05
CA GLY A 56 -3.18 8.81 -0.11
C GLY A 56 -3.53 7.62 -1.01
N VAL A 57 -3.52 6.41 -0.46
CA VAL A 57 -3.96 5.20 -1.16
C VAL A 57 -5.48 5.14 -1.14
N CYS A 58 -6.08 4.92 -2.30
CA CYS A 58 -7.52 4.64 -2.41
C CYS A 58 -7.79 3.24 -1.87
N ILE A 59 -8.46 3.16 -0.72
CA ILE A 59 -8.70 1.88 -0.02
C ILE A 59 -9.55 0.93 -0.86
N ASP A 60 -10.55 1.45 -1.58
CA ASP A 60 -11.41 0.64 -2.43
C ASP A 60 -10.62 -0.04 -3.57
N ASP A 61 -9.79 0.73 -4.29
CA ASP A 61 -8.94 0.20 -5.36
C ASP A 61 -7.90 -0.79 -4.83
N TYR A 62 -7.37 -0.50 -3.63
CA TYR A 62 -6.42 -1.35 -2.94
C TYR A 62 -7.05 -2.70 -2.56
N LEU A 63 -8.25 -2.70 -1.97
CA LEU A 63 -8.96 -3.92 -1.59
C LEU A 63 -9.32 -4.77 -2.81
N LEU A 64 -9.77 -4.14 -3.91
CA LEU A 64 -10.00 -4.83 -5.18
C LEU A 64 -8.71 -5.49 -5.70
N THR A 65 -7.57 -4.81 -5.58
CA THR A 65 -6.27 -5.35 -5.96
C THR A 65 -5.89 -6.56 -5.10
N VAL A 66 -6.10 -6.47 -3.78
CA VAL A 66 -5.85 -7.58 -2.85
C VAL A 66 -6.76 -8.78 -3.16
N GLU A 67 -8.04 -8.56 -3.43
CA GLU A 67 -9.00 -9.61 -3.78
C GLU A 67 -8.63 -10.32 -5.09
N ASN A 68 -8.27 -9.56 -6.12
CA ASN A 68 -7.74 -10.10 -7.37
C ASN A 68 -6.48 -10.93 -7.15
N ASN A 69 -5.55 -10.42 -6.31
CA ASN A 69 -4.32 -11.11 -5.98
C ASN A 69 -4.57 -12.42 -5.22
N LEU A 70 -5.54 -12.44 -4.29
CA LEU A 70 -5.95 -13.64 -3.56
C LEU A 70 -6.60 -14.68 -4.48
N THR A 71 -7.41 -14.23 -5.44
CA THR A 71 -8.02 -15.09 -6.48
C THR A 71 -6.94 -15.74 -7.35
N ILE A 72 -5.95 -14.95 -7.81
CA ILE A 72 -4.82 -15.46 -8.60
C ILE A 72 -3.98 -16.46 -7.79
N ALA A 73 -3.79 -16.21 -6.49
CA ALA A 73 -3.08 -17.10 -5.59
C ALA A 73 -3.86 -18.39 -5.25
N GLY A 74 -5.12 -18.51 -5.67
CA GLY A 74 -5.98 -19.66 -5.39
C GLY A 74 -6.40 -19.78 -3.92
N VAL A 75 -6.39 -18.66 -3.19
CA VAL A 75 -6.78 -18.58 -1.78
C VAL A 75 -8.27 -18.25 -1.63
N LEU A 76 -8.84 -17.58 -2.64
CA LEU A 76 -10.25 -17.21 -2.80
C LEU A 76 -10.79 -17.86 -4.07
#